data_AF-A0A7C5X095-F1
#
_entry.id   AF-A0A7C5X095-F1
#
_cell.length_a   1.000
_cell.length_b   1.000
_cell.length_c   1.000
_cell.angle_alpha   90.00
_cell.angle_beta   90.00
_cell.angle_gamma   90.00
#
_symmetry.space_group_name_H-M   'P 1'
#
loop_
_entity.id
_entity.type
_entity.pdbx_description
1 polymer ?
#
loop_
_entity_poly.entity_id
_entity_poly.type
_entity_poly.pdbx_seq_one_letter_code
_entity_poly.pdbx_strand_id
1 'polypeptide(L)'
;MNPLLSAKTLVHRKILRLRTDRAPQFLDITPEVKQFVMESGVQEGMVLIFSCHTTAAICINENEPLLLRDMEEFLKRLAPRELYYCHNDFGIRTHNMTP
;
A
#
# COMPACT_ATOMS: atom_id res chain seq x y z
N MET A 1 2.34 -44.46 10.53
CA MET A 1 2.99 -43.14 10.33
C MET A 1 2.56 -42.64 8.97
N ASN A 2 1.76 -41.57 8.94
CA ASN A 2 1.08 -41.12 7.73
C ASN A 2 2.10 -40.44 6.81
N PRO A 3 2.29 -40.89 5.55
CA PRO A 3 3.22 -40.26 4.63
C PRO A 3 2.70 -38.85 4.33
N LEU A 4 3.59 -37.88 4.43
CA LEU A 4 3.41 -36.46 4.12
C LEU A 4 2.28 -36.21 3.10
N LEU A 5 1.13 -35.74 3.61
CA LEU A 5 0.16 -35.02 2.79
C LEU A 5 0.93 -33.85 2.17
N SER A 6 1.27 -33.97 0.89
CA SER A 6 1.76 -32.86 0.07
C SER A 6 0.66 -31.79 0.07
N ALA A 7 0.70 -30.86 1.02
CA ALA A 7 -0.17 -29.70 1.02
C ALA A 7 0.07 -28.94 -0.29
N LYS A 8 -0.95 -28.90 -1.16
CA LYS A 8 -0.87 -28.20 -2.44
C LYS A 8 -0.80 -26.69 -2.14
N THR A 9 0.35 -26.07 -2.37
CA THR A 9 0.48 -24.61 -2.29
C THR A 9 -0.20 -23.98 -3.50
N LEU A 10 -1.17 -23.11 -3.25
CA LEU A 10 -1.78 -22.26 -4.27
C LEU A 10 -1.15 -20.88 -4.20
N VAL A 11 -0.73 -20.35 -5.35
CA VAL A 11 -0.23 -18.98 -5.48
C VAL A 11 -1.12 -18.26 -6.48
N HIS A 12 -1.76 -17.19 -6.02
CA HIS A 12 -2.58 -16.32 -6.86
C HIS A 12 -1.98 -14.91 -6.84
N ARG A 13 -1.98 -14.23 -7.98
CA ARG A 13 -1.39 -12.88 -8.11
C ARG A 13 -2.27 -12.02 -9.00
N LYS A 14 -2.46 -10.77 -8.58
CA LYS A 14 -3.17 -9.72 -9.31
C LYS A 14 -2.44 -8.40 -9.15
N ILE A 15 -2.52 -7.54 -10.17
CA ILE A 15 -2.08 -6.14 -10.08
C ILE A 15 -3.33 -5.28 -9.92
N LEU A 16 -3.41 -4.54 -8.82
CA LEU A 16 -4.46 -3.55 -8.61
C LEU A 16 -3.93 -2.19 -9.07
N ARG A 17 -4.67 -1.54 -9.99
CA ARG A 17 -4.36 -0.19 -10.46
C ARG A 17 -5.32 0.78 -9.80
N LEU A 18 -4.77 1.75 -9.07
CA LEU A 18 -5.53 2.75 -8.35
C LEU A 18 -5.26 4.13 -8.94
N ARG A 19 -6.28 4.99 -8.92
CA ARG A 19 -6.16 6.39 -9.31
C ARG A 19 -6.34 7.24 -8.05
N THR A 20 -5.34 8.05 -7.74
CA THR A 20 -5.41 9.09 -6.72
C THR A 20 -5.66 10.45 -7.38
N ASP A 21 -6.25 11.38 -6.63
CA ASP A 21 -6.55 12.74 -7.09
C ASP A 21 -5.96 13.83 -6.17
N ARG A 22 -5.49 13.46 -4.98
CA ARG A 22 -4.88 14.37 -4.00
C ARG A 22 -3.82 13.65 -3.15
N ALA A 23 -3.09 14.41 -2.33
CA ALA A 23 -2.09 13.87 -1.41
C ALA A 23 -1.97 14.72 -0.13
N PRO A 24 -1.91 14.10 1.07
CA PRO A 24 -2.16 12.67 1.32
C PRO A 24 -3.60 12.28 0.94
N GLN A 25 -3.84 11.00 0.65
CA GLN A 25 -5.15 10.42 0.35
C GLN A 25 -5.17 8.98 0.85
N PHE A 26 -6.21 8.61 1.59
CA PHE A 26 -6.47 7.22 1.97
C PHE A 26 -7.51 6.62 1.01
N LEU A 27 -7.20 5.44 0.47
CA LEU A 27 -8.11 4.66 -0.37
C LEU A 27 -8.37 3.33 0.32
N ASP A 28 -9.63 3.00 0.57
CA ASP A 28 -10.00 1.68 1.06
C ASP A 28 -9.96 0.66 -0.09
N ILE A 29 -9.01 -0.27 -0.03
CA ILE A 29 -8.84 -1.36 -1.00
C ILE A 29 -9.37 -2.70 -0.48
N THR A 30 -10.04 -2.69 0.69
CA THR A 30 -10.60 -3.89 1.31
C THR A 30 -11.56 -4.65 0.38
N PRO A 31 -12.45 -4.00 -0.39
CA PRO A 31 -13.32 -4.70 -1.35
C PRO A 31 -12.53 -5.46 -2.42
N GLU A 32 -11.50 -4.86 -3.00
CA GLU A 32 -10.66 -5.46 -4.04
C GLU A 32 -9.82 -6.60 -3.50
N VAL A 33 -9.31 -6.46 -2.27
CA VAL A 33 -8.58 -7.53 -1.57
C VAL A 33 -9.49 -8.71 -1.26
N LYS A 34 -10.71 -8.46 -0.76
CA LYS A 34 -11.72 -9.52 -0.53
C LYS A 34 -12.04 -10.27 -1.82
N GLN A 35 -12.25 -9.54 -2.91
CA GLN A 35 -12.51 -10.12 -4.21
C GLN A 35 -11.33 -10.97 -4.70
N PHE A 36 -10.10 -10.47 -4.56
CA PHE A 36 -8.89 -11.22 -4.89
C PHE A 36 -8.74 -12.52 -4.09
N VAL A 37 -9.04 -12.49 -2.78
CA VAL A 37 -9.01 -13.68 -1.92
C VAL A 37 -10.05 -14.70 -2.37
N MET A 38 -11.28 -14.28 -2.65
CA MET A 38 -12.32 -15.17 -3.17
C MET A 38 -11.93 -15.80 -4.52
N GLU A 39 -11.37 -15.01 -5.44
CA GLU A 39 -10.87 -15.48 -6.74
C GLU A 39 -9.72 -16.49 -6.62
N SER A 40 -8.94 -16.44 -5.53
CA SER A 40 -7.77 -17.29 -5.34
C SER A 40 -8.09 -18.76 -5.03
N GLY A 41 -9.28 -19.04 -4.47
CA GLY A 41 -9.65 -20.36 -3.95
C GLY A 41 -8.84 -20.83 -2.73
N VAL A 42 -8.01 -19.98 -2.15
CA VAL A 42 -7.25 -20.28 -0.91
C VAL A 42 -8.20 -20.24 0.28
N GLN A 43 -8.28 -21.34 1.03
CA GLN A 43 -9.13 -21.45 2.23
C GLN A 43 -8.42 -20.95 3.49
N GLU A 44 -7.13 -21.27 3.62
CA GLU A 44 -6.27 -20.86 4.74
C GLU A 44 -4.90 -20.47 4.19
N GLY A 45 -4.38 -19.30 4.59
CA GLY A 45 -3.12 -18.79 4.08
C GLY A 45 -2.87 -17.34 4.43
N MET A 46 -2.04 -16.67 3.62
CA MET A 46 -1.65 -15.29 3.80
C MET A 46 -1.88 -14.48 2.53
N VAL A 47 -2.17 -13.19 2.70
CA VAL A 47 -2.23 -12.21 1.60
C VAL A 47 -1.09 -11.23 1.77
N LEU A 48 -0.27 -11.08 0.74
CA LEU A 48 0.74 -10.04 0.66
C LEU A 48 0.24 -8.89 -0.21
N ILE A 49 0.15 -7.70 0.36
CA ILE A 49 -0.15 -6.47 -0.37
C ILE A 49 1.12 -5.63 -0.40
N PHE A 50 1.54 -5.26 -1.61
CA PHE A 50 2.79 -4.54 -1.83
C PHE A 50 2.57 -3.35 -2.76
N SER A 51 3.07 -2.18 -2.35
CA SER A 51 3.12 -0.99 -3.20
C SER A 51 4.42 -0.99 -4.01
N CYS A 52 4.31 -0.88 -5.34
CA CYS A 52 5.46 -0.67 -6.21
C CYS A 52 5.94 0.80 -6.24
N HIS A 53 5.45 1.65 -5.33
CA HIS A 53 5.74 3.08 -5.29
C HIS A 53 6.43 3.46 -3.99
N THR A 54 7.45 4.33 -4.07
CA THR A 54 8.22 4.82 -2.92
C THR A 54 7.51 5.90 -2.12
N THR A 55 6.49 6.53 -2.68
CA THR A 55 5.73 7.64 -2.06
C THR A 55 4.31 7.23 -1.65
N ALA A 56 4.03 5.93 -1.58
CA ALA A 56 2.74 5.38 -1.14
C ALA A 56 2.98 4.20 -0.19
N ALA A 57 2.10 4.02 0.78
CA ALA A 57 2.18 2.97 1.79
C ALA A 57 0.88 2.17 1.86
N ILE A 58 0.99 0.92 2.33
CA ILE A 58 -0.16 0.09 2.70
C ILE A 58 -0.30 0.13 4.21
N CYS A 59 -1.49 0.46 4.71
CA CYS A 59 -1.80 0.46 6.14
C CYS A 59 -3.09 -0.29 6.41
N ILE A 60 -3.20 -0.88 7.59
CA ILE A 60 -4.43 -1.43 8.13
C ILE A 60 -4.81 -0.55 9.31
N ASN A 61 -6.01 0.04 9.26
CA ASN A 61 -6.55 0.87 10.32
C ASN A 61 -8.09 0.88 10.25
N GLU A 62 -8.75 1.51 11.21
CA GLU A 62 -10.19 1.73 11.18
C GLU A 62 -10.58 2.63 9.99
N ASN A 63 -11.55 2.17 9.19
CA ASN A 63 -12.07 2.91 8.04
C ASN A 63 -13.19 3.88 8.47
N GLU A 64 -12.84 4.84 9.32
CA GLU A 64 -13.74 5.89 9.80
C GLU A 64 -13.35 7.25 9.17
N PRO A 65 -14.27 7.95 8.49
CA PRO A 65 -13.96 9.17 7.74
C PRO A 65 -13.26 10.30 8.53
N LEU A 66 -13.62 10.52 9.80
CA LEU A 66 -13.00 11.57 10.63
C LEU A 66 -11.59 11.18 11.06
N LEU A 67 -11.37 9.92 11.42
CA LEU A 67 -10.03 9.39 11.74
C LEU A 67 -9.11 9.50 10.52
N LEU A 68 -9.59 9.14 9.33
CA LEU A 68 -8.81 9.30 8.10
C LEU A 68 -8.45 10.77 7.85
N ARG A 69 -9.39 11.70 8.09
CA ARG A 69 -9.11 13.14 8.02
C ARG A 69 -8.06 13.57 9.05
N ASP A 70 -8.14 13.09 10.28
CA ASP A 70 -7.15 13.40 11.32
C ASP A 70 -5.76 12.86 10.95
N MET A 71 -5.69 11.67 10.36
CA MET A 71 -4.44 11.11 9.84
C MET A 71 -3.86 11.94 8.69
N GLU A 72 -4.70 12.44 7.78
CA GLU A 72 -4.25 13.34 6.71
C GLU A 72 -3.65 14.63 7.27
N GLU A 73 -4.32 15.27 8.24
CA GLU A 73 -3.83 16.48 8.89
C GLU A 73 -2.58 16.22 9.74
N PHE A 74 -2.47 15.04 10.35
CA PHE A 74 -1.25 14.61 11.02
C PHE A 74 -0.07 14.51 10.05
N LEU A 75 -0.24 13.84 8.90
CA LEU A 75 0.82 13.68 7.90
C LEU A 75 1.28 15.03 7.32
N LYS A 76 0.33 15.95 7.06
CA LYS A 76 0.65 17.32 6.60
C LYS A 76 1.49 18.10 7.61
N ARG A 77 1.26 17.89 8.92
CA ARG A 77 2.06 18.52 9.98
C ARG A 77 3.40 17.82 10.20
N LEU A 78 3.44 16.49 10.07
CA LEU A 78 4.63 15.68 10.29
C LEU A 78 5.70 15.92 9.23
N ALA A 79 5.28 16.02 7.96
CA ALA A 79 6.14 16.30 6.82
C ALA A 79 5.49 17.36 5.91
N PRO A 80 5.48 18.64 6.32
CA PRO A 80 4.89 19.72 5.52
C PRO A 80 5.61 19.84 4.17
N ARG A 81 4.87 20.08 3.09
CA ARG A 81 5.40 20.06 1.72
C ARG A 81 6.22 21.30 1.38
N GLU A 82 5.96 22.38 2.08
CA GLU A 82 6.48 23.72 1.83
C GLU A 82 7.86 23.93 2.46
N LEU A 83 8.31 23.00 3.31
CA LEU A 83 9.64 23.05 3.90
C LEU A 83 10.73 22.67 2.89
N TYR A 84 11.93 23.18 3.14
CA TYR A 84 13.10 22.75 2.40
C TYR A 84 13.50 21.33 2.80
N TYR A 85 13.54 20.44 1.81
CA TYR A 85 14.12 19.11 1.92
C TYR A 85 15.24 18.98 0.90
N CYS A 86 16.42 18.54 1.33
CA CYS A 86 17.54 18.26 0.42
C CYS A 86 17.16 17.26 -0.69
N HIS A 87 16.17 16.39 -0.44
CA HIS A 87 15.66 15.45 -1.44
C HIS A 87 14.92 16.13 -2.61
N ASN A 88 14.39 17.33 -2.38
CA ASN A 88 13.71 18.15 -3.39
C ASN A 88 14.66 19.15 -4.09
N ASP A 89 15.91 19.24 -3.62
CA ASP A 89 16.92 20.13 -4.20
C ASP A 89 17.69 19.41 -5.31
N PHE A 90 17.28 19.64 -6.54
CA PHE A 90 17.91 19.05 -7.72
C PHE A 90 19.28 19.65 -8.07
N GLY A 91 19.71 20.72 -7.39
CA GLY A 91 21.08 21.25 -7.51
C GLY A 91 22.12 20.40 -6.77
N ILE A 92 21.70 19.72 -5.69
CA ILE A 92 22.59 18.88 -4.87
C ILE A 92 22.24 17.38 -4.92
N ARG A 93 21.01 17.02 -5.30
CA ARG A 93 20.60 15.61 -5.40
C ARG A 93 21.21 14.97 -6.64
N THR A 94 22.00 13.92 -6.43
CA THR A 94 22.73 13.20 -7.48
C THR A 94 22.23 11.78 -7.74
N HIS A 95 21.44 11.22 -6.82
CA HIS A 95 20.99 9.82 -6.90
C HIS A 95 19.53 9.72 -7.37
N ASN A 96 19.24 8.71 -8.19
CA ASN A 96 17.90 8.41 -8.72
C ASN A 96 17.24 9.65 -9.36
N MET A 97 17.97 10.31 -10.26
CA MET A 97 17.58 11.56 -10.92
C MET A 97 17.01 11.37 -12.33
N THR A 98 17.16 10.18 -12.89
CA THR A 98 16.56 9.77 -14.17
C THR A 98 15.50 8.70 -13.92
N PRO A 99 14.39 8.70 -14.69
CA PRO A 99 13.43 7.59 -14.70
C PRO A 99 14.08 6.24 -15.03
#